data_AF-A0A011ME17-F1
#
_entry.id   AF-A0A011ME17-F1
#
_cell.length_a   1.000
_cell.length_b   1.000
_cell.length_c   1.000
_cell.angle_alpha   90.00
_cell.angle_beta   90.00
_cell.angle_gamma   90.00
#
_symmetry.space_group_name_H-M   'P 1'
#
loop_
_entity.id
_entity.type
_entity.pdbx_description
1 polymer ?
#
loop_
_entity_poly.entity_id
_entity_poly.type
_entity_poly.pdbx_seq_one_letter_code
_entity_poly.pdbx_strand_id
1 'polypeptide(L)'
;MSKSDIPLGIDELTHFAERIARLPPADAEWVDALLAEVLRARRHETDLLAMQAASKHAANEHGENLNDQLAQVALDTAEWLRTLWEVGYMGAGSFRSAPRSAFPSIDLDDVRKSSLFARIRQGKHALPFPPPTRNGRPWHDVLDETEATHQVAAEIVRDEDGLALAAIIEGCAEWNVVEETQGNSQFIVQHEGKGPRYRLSLPDSGGAELRREPPALACPLRQQERGGFHSHWLHWQRDDGSTLEVPLRAATWERAVAEAEHWLAMHHPEVYGQVRFVRQDAC
;
A
#
# COMPACT_ATOMS: atom_id res chain seq x y z
N MET A 1 6.54 -51.51 -30.74
CA MET A 1 6.54 -51.72 -29.28
C MET A 1 5.33 -52.58 -28.97
N SER A 2 5.55 -53.82 -28.53
CA SER A 2 4.45 -54.73 -28.20
C SER A 2 3.72 -54.22 -26.95
N LYS A 3 2.43 -54.55 -26.79
CA LYS A 3 1.62 -54.22 -25.59
C LYS A 3 2.25 -54.70 -24.26
N SER A 4 3.30 -55.52 -24.31
CA SER A 4 4.01 -56.10 -23.18
C SER A 4 5.00 -55.15 -22.47
N ASP A 5 5.32 -53.99 -23.04
CA ASP A 5 6.29 -53.04 -22.46
C ASP A 5 5.63 -51.90 -21.65
N ILE A 6 4.30 -51.88 -21.55
CA ILE A 6 3.59 -50.85 -20.77
C ILE A 6 3.47 -51.36 -19.32
N PRO A 7 3.99 -50.61 -18.32
CA PRO A 7 3.85 -51.00 -16.93
C PRO A 7 2.37 -51.04 -16.54
N LEU A 8 1.94 -52.15 -15.94
CA LEU A 8 0.55 -52.33 -15.50
C LEU A 8 0.17 -51.31 -14.42
N GLY A 9 -1.01 -50.74 -14.58
CA GLY A 9 -1.60 -49.82 -13.60
C GLY A 9 -2.07 -50.51 -12.32
N ILE A 10 -2.29 -49.76 -11.24
CA ILE A 10 -2.76 -50.30 -9.96
C ILE A 10 -4.11 -51.01 -10.10
N ASP A 11 -4.99 -50.49 -10.95
CA ASP A 11 -6.29 -51.08 -11.23
C ASP A 11 -6.14 -52.42 -11.94
N GLU A 12 -5.27 -52.52 -12.93
CA GLU A 12 -5.01 -53.75 -13.70
C GLU A 12 -4.39 -54.84 -12.81
N LEU A 13 -3.49 -54.47 -11.90
CA LEU A 13 -2.87 -55.38 -10.93
C LEU A 13 -3.89 -55.90 -9.91
N THR A 14 -4.84 -55.06 -9.48
CA THR A 14 -5.88 -55.46 -8.52
C THR A 14 -6.80 -56.55 -9.08
N HIS A 15 -7.01 -56.58 -10.40
CA HIS A 15 -7.79 -57.63 -11.07
C HIS A 15 -7.08 -59.00 -11.11
N PHE A 16 -5.79 -59.09 -10.77
CA PHE A 16 -5.10 -60.38 -10.71
C PHE A 16 -5.47 -61.23 -9.50
N ALA A 17 -5.98 -60.63 -8.42
CA ALA A 17 -6.44 -61.36 -7.24
C ALA A 17 -7.50 -62.43 -7.59
N GLU A 18 -8.45 -62.10 -8.47
CA GLU A 18 -9.49 -63.04 -8.91
C GLU A 18 -8.95 -64.21 -9.75
N ARG A 19 -7.82 -64.00 -10.43
CA ARG A 19 -7.17 -65.03 -11.25
C ARG A 19 -6.29 -65.94 -10.40
N ILE A 20 -5.64 -65.40 -9.37
CA ILE A 20 -4.80 -66.16 -8.44
C ILE A 20 -5.65 -67.12 -7.60
N ALA A 21 -6.85 -66.71 -7.20
CA ALA A 21 -7.80 -67.57 -6.48
C ALA A 21 -8.23 -68.84 -7.26
N ARG A 22 -7.95 -68.92 -8.57
CA ARG A 22 -8.22 -70.10 -9.41
C ARG A 22 -7.01 -71.03 -9.59
N LEU A 23 -5.86 -70.67 -9.03
CA LEU A 23 -4.64 -71.48 -9.10
C LEU A 23 -4.66 -72.62 -8.06
N PRO A 24 -3.85 -73.68 -8.26
CA PRO A 24 -3.64 -74.69 -7.23
C PRO A 24 -3.13 -74.06 -5.92
N PRO A 25 -3.45 -74.63 -4.74
CA PRO A 25 -3.15 -74.00 -3.44
C PRO A 25 -1.66 -73.69 -3.24
N ALA A 26 -0.78 -74.58 -3.73
CA ALA A 26 0.67 -74.42 -3.64
C ALA A 26 1.19 -73.24 -4.48
N ASP A 27 0.50 -72.90 -5.58
CA ASP A 27 0.89 -71.79 -6.46
C ASP A 27 0.22 -70.47 -6.04
N ALA A 28 -1.03 -70.53 -5.56
CA ALA A 28 -1.77 -69.35 -5.14
C ALA A 28 -1.04 -68.59 -4.00
N GLU A 29 -0.49 -69.31 -3.03
CA GLU A 29 0.15 -68.72 -1.85
C GLU A 29 1.36 -67.81 -2.20
N TRP A 30 2.27 -68.29 -3.06
CA TRP A 30 3.45 -67.49 -3.41
C TRP A 30 3.12 -66.39 -4.43
N VAL A 31 2.17 -66.63 -5.34
CA VAL A 31 1.74 -65.62 -6.33
C VAL A 31 0.98 -64.48 -5.64
N ASP A 32 0.16 -64.77 -4.63
CA ASP A 32 -0.52 -63.74 -3.82
C ASP A 32 0.49 -62.89 -3.04
N ALA A 33 1.51 -63.52 -2.43
CA ALA A 33 2.57 -62.79 -1.74
C ALA A 33 3.35 -61.86 -2.70
N LEU A 34 3.64 -62.35 -3.92
CA LEU A 34 4.29 -61.54 -4.95
C LEU A 34 3.40 -60.38 -5.42
N LEU A 35 2.10 -60.61 -5.64
CA LEU A 35 1.16 -59.56 -6.04
C LEU A 35 1.03 -58.49 -4.95
N ALA A 36 0.97 -58.89 -3.68
CA ALA A 36 0.92 -57.96 -2.55
C ALA A 36 2.16 -57.05 -2.50
N GLU A 37 3.34 -57.59 -2.78
CA GLU A 37 4.58 -56.81 -2.84
C GLU A 37 4.61 -55.87 -4.05
N VAL A 38 4.15 -56.34 -5.22
CA VAL A 38 4.04 -55.50 -6.43
C VAL A 38 3.08 -54.33 -6.19
N LEU A 39 1.93 -54.57 -5.56
CA LEU A 39 0.98 -53.52 -5.20
C LEU A 39 1.56 -52.54 -4.17
N ARG A 40 2.36 -53.01 -3.22
CA ARG A 40 3.07 -52.14 -2.26
C ARG A 40 4.10 -51.26 -2.96
N ALA A 41 4.91 -51.84 -3.85
CA ALA A 41 5.91 -51.11 -4.63
C ALA A 41 5.26 -50.05 -5.53
N ARG A 42 4.13 -50.36 -6.18
CA ARG A 42 3.38 -49.40 -7.01
C ARG A 42 2.76 -48.26 -6.23
N ARG A 43 2.24 -48.53 -5.02
CA ARG A 43 1.77 -47.45 -4.13
C ARG A 43 2.93 -46.54 -3.74
N HIS A 44 4.06 -47.11 -3.35
CA HIS A 44 5.25 -46.33 -2.99
C HIS A 44 5.77 -45.48 -4.16
N GLU A 45 5.78 -46.01 -5.38
CA GLU A 45 6.16 -45.25 -6.58
C GLU A 45 5.18 -44.10 -6.84
N THR A 46 3.87 -44.35 -6.73
CA THR A 46 2.84 -43.31 -6.85
C THR A 46 3.03 -42.22 -5.80
N ASP A 47 3.32 -42.60 -4.56
CA ASP A 47 3.58 -41.66 -3.46
C ASP A 47 4.84 -40.82 -3.75
N LEU A 48 5.93 -41.44 -4.22
CA LEU A 48 7.14 -40.71 -4.61
C LEU A 48 6.90 -39.73 -5.76
N LEU A 49 6.13 -40.13 -6.78
CA LEU A 49 5.76 -39.25 -7.89
C LEU A 49 4.87 -38.09 -7.42
N ALA A 50 3.93 -38.35 -6.51
CA ALA A 50 3.09 -37.32 -5.89
C ALA A 50 3.92 -36.34 -5.06
N MET A 51 4.89 -36.82 -4.26
CA MET A 51 5.81 -35.98 -3.50
C MET A 51 6.70 -35.12 -4.42
N GLN A 52 7.18 -35.68 -5.53
CA GLN A 52 7.95 -34.93 -6.53
C GLN A 52 7.11 -33.86 -7.22
N ALA A 53 5.86 -34.16 -7.57
CA ALA A 53 4.94 -33.20 -8.15
C ALA A 53 4.63 -32.05 -7.17
N ALA A 54 4.35 -32.37 -5.91
CA ALA A 54 4.13 -31.38 -4.86
C ALA A 54 5.36 -30.49 -4.63
N SER A 55 6.56 -31.08 -4.61
CA SER A 55 7.82 -30.33 -4.48
C SER A 55 8.07 -29.39 -5.66
N LYS A 56 7.80 -29.82 -6.90
CA LYS A 56 7.90 -28.97 -8.09
C LYS A 56 6.89 -27.83 -8.08
N HIS A 57 5.66 -28.09 -7.65
CA HIS A 57 4.64 -27.05 -7.49
C HIS A 57 5.05 -26.01 -6.44
N ALA A 58 5.51 -26.44 -5.27
CA ALA A 58 5.98 -25.53 -4.23
C ALA A 58 7.19 -24.68 -4.68
N ALA A 59 8.12 -25.27 -5.44
CA ALA A 59 9.27 -24.53 -5.98
C ALA A 59 8.86 -23.49 -7.04
N ASN A 60 7.89 -23.83 -7.91
CA ASN A 60 7.35 -22.90 -8.89
C ASN A 60 6.58 -21.75 -8.23
N GLU A 61 5.67 -22.05 -7.29
CA GLU A 61 4.93 -21.02 -6.55
C GLU A 61 5.87 -20.07 -5.79
N HIS A 62 6.94 -20.60 -5.19
CA HIS A 62 7.95 -19.76 -4.55
C HIS A 62 8.73 -18.88 -5.55
N GLY A 63 9.05 -19.41 -6.72
CA GLY A 63 9.71 -18.68 -7.80
C GLY A 63 8.84 -17.56 -8.39
N GLU A 64 7.56 -17.84 -8.62
CA GLU A 64 6.57 -16.84 -9.09
C GLU A 64 6.38 -15.74 -8.03
N ASN A 65 6.21 -16.10 -6.76
CA ASN A 65 6.09 -15.14 -5.67
C ASN A 65 7.35 -14.25 -5.54
N LEU A 66 8.55 -14.83 -5.64
CA LEU A 66 9.80 -14.04 -5.64
C LEU A 66 9.87 -13.08 -6.82
N ASN A 67 9.46 -13.53 -8.02
CA ASN A 67 9.44 -12.70 -9.21
C ASN A 67 8.44 -11.54 -9.08
N ASP A 68 7.26 -11.79 -8.53
CA ASP A 68 6.25 -10.77 -8.25
C ASP A 68 6.75 -9.76 -7.20
N GLN A 69 7.43 -10.24 -6.15
CA GLN A 69 8.06 -9.37 -5.14
C GLN A 69 9.15 -8.48 -5.76
N LEU A 70 10.00 -9.03 -6.62
CA LEU A 70 11.03 -8.27 -7.33
C LEU A 70 10.43 -7.25 -8.30
N ALA A 71 9.37 -7.62 -9.02
CA ALA A 71 8.64 -6.72 -9.89
C ALA A 71 8.01 -5.56 -9.11
N GLN A 72 7.38 -5.84 -7.96
CA GLN A 72 6.83 -4.79 -7.10
C GLN A 72 7.92 -3.88 -6.55
N VAL A 73 9.07 -4.41 -6.11
CA VAL A 73 10.21 -3.60 -5.66
C VAL A 73 10.72 -2.68 -6.78
N ALA A 74 10.82 -3.18 -8.01
CA ALA A 74 11.24 -2.38 -9.15
C ALA A 74 10.25 -1.24 -9.44
N LEU A 75 8.95 -1.51 -9.39
CA LEU A 75 7.90 -0.50 -9.55
C LEU A 75 7.93 0.54 -8.43
N ASP A 76 8.03 0.11 -7.18
CA ASP A 76 8.13 0.98 -5.99
C ASP A 76 9.36 1.89 -6.09
N THR A 77 10.49 1.34 -6.55
CA THR A 77 11.74 2.09 -6.74
C THR A 77 11.60 3.11 -7.87
N ALA A 78 10.93 2.75 -8.97
CA ALA A 78 10.68 3.68 -10.07
C ALA A 78 9.76 4.84 -9.64
N GLU A 79 8.70 4.57 -8.88
CA GLU A 79 7.84 5.62 -8.31
C GLU A 79 8.65 6.52 -7.38
N TRP A 80 9.46 5.94 -6.49
CA TRP A 80 10.31 6.69 -5.56
C TRP A 80 11.28 7.63 -6.27
N LEU A 81 12.04 7.13 -7.25
CA LEU A 81 13.00 7.92 -8.02
C LEU A 81 12.31 9.02 -8.83
N ARG A 82 11.13 8.74 -9.41
CA ARG A 82 10.35 9.74 -10.12
C ARG A 82 9.89 10.86 -9.19
N THR A 83 9.36 10.52 -8.01
CA THR A 83 8.91 11.53 -7.04
C THR A 83 10.07 12.37 -6.53
N LEU A 84 11.23 11.75 -6.25
CA LEU A 84 12.45 12.48 -5.89
C LEU A 84 12.81 13.52 -6.96
N TRP A 85 12.72 13.14 -8.23
CA TRP A 85 13.04 13.99 -9.36
C TRP A 85 12.03 15.12 -9.62
N GLU A 86 10.73 14.80 -9.55
CA GLU A 86 9.65 15.73 -9.89
C GLU A 86 9.32 16.70 -8.76
N VAL A 87 9.32 16.23 -7.51
CA VAL A 87 8.88 16.97 -6.32
C VAL A 87 10.06 17.48 -5.49
N GLY A 88 11.26 16.94 -5.69
CA GLY A 88 12.46 17.34 -4.94
C GLY A 88 12.52 16.76 -3.53
N TYR A 89 12.02 15.53 -3.35
CA TYR A 89 11.79 14.88 -2.06
C TYR A 89 13.07 14.42 -1.32
N MET A 90 14.07 15.27 -1.17
CA MET A 90 15.37 14.89 -0.62
C MET A 90 15.44 15.14 0.88
N GLY A 91 15.29 14.07 1.66
CA GLY A 91 15.39 14.09 3.11
C GLY A 91 16.83 13.90 3.60
N ALA A 92 17.42 14.98 4.09
CA ALA A 92 18.55 15.12 5.02
C ALA A 92 19.44 16.28 4.57
N GLY A 93 19.14 17.49 5.05
CA GLY A 93 20.10 18.57 5.19
C GLY A 93 21.12 18.78 4.06
N SER A 94 20.68 19.00 2.82
CA SER A 94 21.38 19.87 1.87
C SER A 94 20.57 20.03 0.58
N PHE A 95 20.21 21.29 0.31
CA PHE A 95 19.64 21.81 -0.93
C PHE A 95 18.23 21.30 -1.31
N ARG A 96 17.26 22.23 -1.34
CA ARG A 96 16.18 22.21 -2.33
C ARG A 96 16.87 22.28 -3.71
N SER A 97 17.35 21.16 -4.24
CA SER A 97 17.86 21.13 -5.62
C SER A 97 16.70 21.52 -6.51
N ALA A 98 16.84 22.61 -7.27
CA ALA A 98 15.84 23.00 -8.24
C ALA A 98 15.51 21.76 -9.09
N PRO A 99 14.23 21.38 -9.23
CA PRO A 99 13.86 20.22 -10.02
C PRO A 99 14.55 20.35 -11.38
N ARG A 100 15.20 19.27 -11.83
CA ARG A 100 15.85 19.12 -13.15
C ARG A 100 17.32 19.57 -13.30
N SER A 101 18.10 19.83 -12.25
CA SER A 101 19.49 20.32 -12.42
C SER A 101 20.64 19.32 -12.17
N ALA A 102 20.47 18.28 -11.32
CA ALA A 102 21.36 17.11 -11.23
C ALA A 102 20.70 16.01 -10.41
N PHE A 103 20.82 14.74 -10.82
CA PHE A 103 20.36 13.62 -9.97
C PHE A 103 21.39 13.43 -8.85
N PRO A 104 20.98 13.43 -7.58
CA PRO A 104 21.87 13.21 -6.45
C PRO A 104 22.45 11.78 -6.48
N SER A 105 23.65 11.61 -5.93
CA SER A 105 24.15 10.27 -5.59
C SER A 105 23.28 9.70 -4.46
N ILE A 106 22.65 8.54 -4.70
CA ILE A 106 21.81 7.84 -3.73
C ILE A 106 22.61 6.64 -3.21
N ASP A 107 22.86 6.60 -1.91
CA ASP A 107 23.52 5.49 -1.23
C ASP A 107 22.50 4.51 -0.62
N LEU A 108 22.97 3.32 -0.24
CA LEU A 108 22.14 2.29 0.39
C LEU A 108 21.44 2.79 1.67
N ASP A 109 22.12 3.66 2.42
CA ASP A 109 21.59 4.26 3.64
C ASP A 109 20.42 5.21 3.36
N ASP A 110 20.45 5.92 2.23
CA ASP A 110 19.36 6.81 1.80
C ASP A 110 18.11 5.98 1.47
N VAL A 111 18.28 4.86 0.78
CA VAL A 111 17.18 3.92 0.49
C VAL A 111 16.58 3.37 1.80
N ARG A 112 17.43 2.91 2.73
CA ARG A 112 17.00 2.31 3.99
C ARG A 112 16.29 3.28 4.93
N LYS A 113 16.72 4.55 4.94
CA LYS A 113 16.16 5.60 5.80
C LYS A 113 15.07 6.42 5.11
N SER A 114 14.78 6.12 3.83
CA SER A 114 13.76 6.84 3.09
C SER A 114 12.36 6.52 3.60
N SER A 115 11.77 7.47 4.32
CA SER A 115 10.37 7.39 4.75
C SER A 115 9.39 7.44 3.57
N LEU A 116 9.76 8.07 2.45
CA LEU A 116 8.99 8.01 1.20
C LEU A 116 8.99 6.60 0.60
N PHE A 117 10.16 5.96 0.52
CA PHE A 117 10.23 4.59 0.00
C PHE A 117 9.47 3.62 0.91
N ALA A 118 9.57 3.79 2.24
CA ALA A 118 8.79 3.02 3.20
C ALA A 118 7.27 3.21 3.01
N ARG A 119 6.82 4.45 2.73
CA ARG A 119 5.42 4.74 2.38
C ARG A 119 4.98 4.00 1.11
N ILE A 120 5.76 4.08 0.03
CA ILE A 120 5.44 3.42 -1.25
C ILE A 120 5.39 1.90 -1.07
N ARG A 121 6.32 1.32 -0.30
CA ARG A 121 6.33 -0.11 0.06
C ARG A 121 5.09 -0.57 0.82
N GLN A 122 4.38 0.35 1.51
CA GLN A 122 3.10 0.09 2.16
C GLN A 122 1.91 0.21 1.18
N GLY A 123 2.15 0.43 -0.11
CA GLY A 123 1.13 0.64 -1.14
C GLY A 123 0.52 2.06 -1.14
N LYS A 124 1.10 3.00 -0.39
CA LYS A 124 0.63 4.38 -0.33
C LYS A 124 1.32 5.21 -1.41
N HIS A 125 0.56 6.02 -2.13
CA HIS A 125 1.10 6.88 -3.16
C HIS A 125 2.04 7.96 -2.60
N ALA A 126 3.05 8.30 -3.40
CA ALA A 126 3.81 9.51 -3.21
C ALA A 126 2.89 10.74 -3.32
N LEU A 127 3.03 11.68 -2.39
CA LEU A 127 2.33 12.95 -2.48
C LEU A 127 3.03 13.86 -3.50
N PRO A 128 2.28 14.65 -4.28
CA PRO A 128 2.84 15.60 -5.25
C PRO A 128 3.38 16.88 -4.59
N PHE A 129 3.43 16.93 -3.26
CA PHE A 129 4.01 18.00 -2.47
C PHE A 129 4.84 17.41 -1.31
N PRO A 130 5.86 18.14 -0.83
CA PRO A 130 6.70 17.67 0.26
C PRO A 130 5.89 17.61 1.58
N PRO A 131 6.18 16.65 2.46
CA PRO A 131 5.55 16.50 3.76
C PRO A 131 6.20 17.50 4.71
N PRO A 132 5.63 17.68 5.91
CA PRO A 132 6.35 18.33 6.98
C PRO A 132 7.69 17.65 7.26
N THR A 133 8.64 18.41 7.79
CA THR A 133 9.90 17.84 8.26
C THR A 133 9.99 17.82 9.78
N ARG A 134 10.70 16.83 10.32
CA ARG A 134 11.11 16.76 11.72
C ARG A 134 12.62 16.82 11.76
N ASN A 135 13.17 17.94 12.20
CA ASN A 135 14.61 18.21 12.22
C ASN A 135 15.27 17.98 10.83
N GLY A 136 14.63 18.49 9.77
CA GLY A 136 15.13 18.40 8.39
C GLY A 136 14.93 17.06 7.70
N ARG A 137 14.17 16.13 8.30
CA ARG A 137 13.81 14.83 7.68
C ARG A 137 12.30 14.74 7.40
N PRO A 138 11.87 14.17 6.26
CA PRO A 138 10.45 14.01 5.94
C PRO A 138 9.71 13.22 7.02
N TRP A 139 8.66 13.83 7.58
CA TRP A 139 7.87 13.30 8.68
C TRP A 139 6.54 12.77 8.18
N HIS A 140 6.54 11.56 7.63
CA HIS A 140 5.33 10.94 7.08
C HIS A 140 4.33 10.46 8.13
N ASP A 141 4.82 10.09 9.32
CA ASP A 141 3.97 9.57 10.38
C ASP A 141 2.88 10.59 10.77
N VAL A 142 3.22 11.88 10.77
CA VAL A 142 2.24 12.96 11.04
C VAL A 142 1.13 13.03 9.98
N LEU A 143 1.38 12.57 8.75
CA LEU A 143 0.39 12.53 7.67
C LEU A 143 -0.50 11.29 7.78
N ASP A 144 0.10 10.15 8.11
CA ASP A 144 -0.54 8.84 8.03
C ASP A 144 -1.26 8.42 9.32
N GLU A 145 -0.78 8.84 10.49
CA GLU A 145 -1.36 8.49 11.78
C GLU A 145 -2.48 9.48 12.15
N THR A 146 -3.66 9.29 11.58
CA THR A 146 -4.77 10.25 11.69
C THR A 146 -5.27 10.51 13.11
N GLU A 147 -5.11 9.54 14.01
CA GLU A 147 -5.57 9.65 15.41
C GLU A 147 -4.43 9.87 16.41
N ALA A 148 -3.17 9.94 15.95
CA ALA A 148 -2.04 10.15 16.83
C ALA A 148 -1.95 11.60 17.31
N THR A 149 -1.56 11.76 18.56
CA THR A 149 -1.08 13.03 19.11
C THR A 149 0.43 12.98 19.18
N HIS A 150 1.10 13.91 18.51
CA HIS A 150 2.55 14.00 18.50
C HIS A 150 3.03 15.07 19.47
N GLN A 151 3.93 14.69 20.37
CA GLN A 151 4.67 15.64 21.20
C GLN A 151 5.76 16.30 20.34
N VAL A 152 5.73 17.63 20.28
CA VAL A 152 6.59 18.45 19.43
C VAL A 152 7.19 19.63 20.18
N ALA A 153 8.35 20.08 19.71
CA ALA A 153 8.82 21.43 19.97
C ALA A 153 8.13 22.39 18.99
N ALA A 154 7.46 23.43 19.48
CA ALA A 154 6.77 24.40 18.65
C ALA A 154 6.93 25.84 19.16
N GLU A 155 7.02 26.78 18.22
CA GLU A 155 7.06 28.22 18.47
C GLU A 155 6.10 28.93 17.50
N ILE A 156 5.37 29.95 17.99
CA ILE A 156 4.46 30.74 17.15
C ILE A 156 5.16 32.03 16.72
N VAL A 157 5.14 32.28 15.42
CA VAL A 157 5.65 33.50 14.81
C VAL A 157 4.48 34.46 14.60
N ARG A 158 4.63 35.67 15.15
CA ARG A 158 3.63 36.74 15.07
C ARG A 158 4.13 37.90 14.22
N ASP A 159 3.20 38.65 13.64
CA ASP A 159 3.49 39.90 12.93
C ASP A 159 3.64 41.10 13.88
N GLU A 160 3.83 42.28 13.28
CA GLU A 160 3.95 43.55 13.99
C GLU A 160 2.68 43.95 14.75
N ASP A 161 1.51 43.48 14.30
CA ASP A 161 0.20 43.70 14.92
C ASP A 161 -0.12 42.64 16.00
N GLY A 162 0.75 41.65 16.19
CA GLY A 162 0.62 40.58 17.17
C GLY A 162 -0.23 39.38 16.72
N LEU A 163 -0.64 39.32 15.45
CA LEU A 163 -1.38 38.20 14.89
C LEU A 163 -0.46 37.01 14.61
N ALA A 164 -0.92 35.80 14.94
CA ALA A 164 -0.19 34.58 14.64
C ALA A 164 -0.24 34.28 13.13
N LEU A 165 0.92 34.31 12.45
CA LEU A 165 1.03 34.07 11.01
C LEU A 165 1.58 32.68 10.69
N ALA A 166 2.58 32.22 11.45
CA ALA A 166 3.30 30.99 11.17
C ALA A 166 3.70 30.27 12.47
N ALA A 167 4.11 29.02 12.32
CA ALA A 167 4.68 28.23 13.40
C ALA A 167 6.00 27.59 12.96
N ILE A 168 6.93 27.44 13.89
CA ILE A 168 8.11 26.61 13.72
C ILE A 168 7.86 25.35 14.53
N ILE A 169 7.71 24.19 13.88
CA ILE A 169 7.42 22.92 14.54
C ILE A 169 8.55 21.94 14.23
N GLU A 170 9.22 21.42 15.25
CA GLU A 170 10.35 20.48 15.11
C GLU A 170 11.43 20.98 14.14
N GLY A 171 11.69 22.30 14.15
CA GLY A 171 12.66 22.95 13.27
C GLY A 171 12.20 23.15 11.82
N CYS A 172 10.96 22.80 11.49
CA CYS A 172 10.31 23.08 10.20
C CYS A 172 9.58 24.42 10.29
N ALA A 173 9.95 25.40 9.45
CA ALA A 173 9.39 26.75 9.46
C ALA A 173 8.27 26.95 8.42
N GLU A 174 7.97 25.92 7.64
CA GLU A 174 6.98 25.94 6.59
C GLU A 174 5.52 25.77 7.09
N TRP A 175 5.22 25.97 8.37
CA TRP A 175 3.86 25.86 8.90
C TRP A 175 3.15 27.21 8.95
N ASN A 176 2.01 27.30 8.26
CA ASN A 176 1.14 28.46 8.29
C ASN A 176 0.10 28.31 9.39
N VAL A 177 -0.16 29.39 10.14
CA VAL A 177 -1.29 29.45 11.07
C VAL A 177 -2.54 29.82 10.27
N VAL A 178 -3.54 28.94 10.30
CA VAL A 178 -4.83 29.09 9.61
C VAL A 178 -5.86 29.76 10.51
N GLU A 179 -5.85 29.42 11.81
CA GLU A 179 -6.80 29.92 12.79
C GLU A 179 -6.19 29.92 14.19
N GLU A 180 -6.55 30.91 15.01
CA GLU A 180 -6.27 30.94 16.46
C GLU A 180 -7.57 30.69 17.21
N THR A 181 -7.69 29.52 17.85
CA THR A 181 -8.97 29.00 18.35
C THR A 181 -9.21 29.32 19.84
N GLN A 182 -8.14 29.30 20.64
CA GLN A 182 -8.21 29.58 22.07
C GLN A 182 -7.00 30.42 22.46
N GLY A 183 -7.24 31.71 22.73
CA GLY A 183 -6.23 32.78 22.81
C GLY A 183 -4.86 32.36 23.31
N ASN A 184 -3.88 32.44 22.42
CA ASN A 184 -2.47 32.08 22.56
C ASN A 184 -2.12 30.62 22.91
N SER A 185 -3.09 29.72 23.10
CA SER A 185 -2.82 28.33 23.51
C SER A 185 -3.22 27.27 22.48
N GLN A 186 -4.10 27.58 21.53
CA GLN A 186 -4.48 26.65 20.46
C GLN A 186 -4.56 27.30 19.09
N PHE A 187 -3.94 26.65 18.12
CA PHE A 187 -3.83 27.10 16.74
C PHE A 187 -4.18 25.96 15.79
N ILE A 188 -4.81 26.29 14.66
CA ILE A 188 -4.90 25.40 13.51
C ILE A 188 -3.77 25.76 12.57
N VAL A 189 -2.94 24.78 12.21
CA VAL A 189 -1.77 24.96 11.34
C VAL A 189 -1.84 24.05 10.12
N GLN A 190 -1.21 24.48 9.03
CA GLN A 190 -1.11 23.71 7.78
C GLN A 190 0.27 23.92 7.12
N HIS A 191 0.90 22.82 6.70
CA HIS A 191 2.24 22.85 6.12
C HIS A 191 2.22 23.34 4.67
N GLU A 192 2.94 24.41 4.36
CA GLU A 192 2.98 25.11 3.06
C GLU A 192 1.57 25.43 2.49
N GLY A 193 0.54 25.54 3.34
CA GLY A 193 -0.85 25.70 2.90
C GLY A 193 -1.42 24.49 2.14
N LYS A 194 -0.79 23.32 2.28
CA LYS A 194 -1.15 22.08 1.61
C LYS A 194 -1.38 20.96 2.63
N GLY A 195 -2.13 19.95 2.22
CA GLY A 195 -2.38 18.76 3.00
C GLY A 195 -3.34 18.97 4.17
N PRO A 196 -3.33 18.02 5.13
CA PRO A 196 -4.23 18.07 6.26
C PRO A 196 -3.97 19.29 7.15
N ARG A 197 -5.01 19.69 7.89
CA ARG A 197 -4.87 20.66 8.96
C ARG A 197 -4.58 19.96 10.27
N TYR A 198 -3.86 20.65 11.15
CA TYR A 198 -3.47 20.14 12.44
C TYR A 198 -3.81 21.13 13.53
N ARG A 199 -4.28 20.63 14.66
CA ARG A 199 -4.40 21.39 15.90
C ARG A 199 -3.08 21.33 16.65
N LEU A 200 -2.51 22.50 16.88
CA LEU A 200 -1.34 22.74 17.71
C LEU A 200 -1.79 23.30 19.06
N SER A 201 -1.53 22.56 20.14
CA SER A 201 -1.80 22.99 21.51
C SER A 201 -0.50 23.32 22.24
N LEU A 202 -0.45 24.47 22.91
CA LEU A 202 0.69 24.95 23.69
C LEU A 202 0.31 25.01 25.18
N PRO A 203 0.32 23.89 25.92
CA PRO A 203 0.00 23.87 27.33
C PRO A 203 1.09 24.56 28.17
N ASP A 204 0.68 25.25 29.24
CA ASP A 204 1.57 26.01 30.15
C ASP A 204 2.62 25.13 30.86
N SER A 205 2.39 23.82 30.95
CA SER A 205 3.25 22.84 31.65
C SER A 205 4.45 22.34 30.84
N GLY A 206 4.62 22.80 29.60
CA GLY A 206 5.72 22.46 28.70
C GLY A 206 5.46 21.23 27.83
N GLY A 207 5.94 21.30 26.58
CA GLY A 207 5.70 20.34 25.49
C GLY A 207 4.47 20.72 24.66
N ALA A 208 4.63 20.95 23.36
CA ALA A 208 3.52 21.25 22.46
C ALA A 208 2.94 19.96 21.87
N GLU A 209 1.64 19.95 21.60
CA GLU A 209 0.95 18.79 21.03
C GLU A 209 0.43 19.11 19.64
N LEU A 210 0.73 18.25 18.67
CA LEU A 210 0.23 18.34 17.31
C LEU A 210 -0.68 17.15 17.02
N ARG A 211 -1.93 17.42 16.64
CA ARG A 211 -2.91 16.40 16.25
C ARG A 211 -3.57 16.76 14.93
N ARG A 212 -3.80 15.79 14.07
CA ARG A 212 -4.53 16.01 12.81
C ARG A 212 -6.01 16.32 13.07
N GLU A 213 -6.54 17.33 12.37
CA GLU A 213 -7.97 17.63 12.42
C GLU A 213 -8.76 16.63 11.57
N PRO A 214 -9.95 16.22 12.00
CA PRO A 214 -10.82 15.39 11.19
C PRO A 214 -11.25 16.16 9.91
N PRO A 215 -11.57 15.45 8.81
CA PRO A 215 -12.03 16.09 7.58
C PRO A 215 -13.29 16.93 7.82
N ALA A 216 -13.20 18.23 7.54
CA ALA A 216 -14.31 19.18 7.71
C ALA A 216 -15.25 19.22 6.50
N LEU A 217 -14.76 18.90 5.30
CA LEU A 217 -15.49 18.99 4.05
C LEU A 217 -16.05 17.63 3.66
N ALA A 218 -17.27 17.58 3.13
CA ALA A 218 -17.85 16.36 2.56
C ALA A 218 -17.92 16.49 1.03
N CYS A 219 -17.40 15.51 0.31
CA CYS A 219 -17.48 15.47 -1.14
C CYS A 219 -18.21 14.19 -1.61
N PRO A 220 -19.25 14.31 -2.45
CA PRO A 220 -19.98 13.14 -2.93
C PRO A 220 -19.16 12.32 -3.94
N LEU A 221 -19.19 11.00 -3.75
CA LEU A 221 -18.79 10.00 -4.73
C LEU A 221 -20.04 9.27 -5.21
N ARG A 222 -20.30 9.35 -6.51
CA ARG A 222 -21.41 8.64 -7.15
C ARG A 222 -20.93 7.29 -7.63
N GLN A 223 -21.72 6.26 -7.37
CA GLN A 223 -21.54 4.92 -7.93
C GLN A 223 -22.66 4.60 -8.90
N GLN A 224 -22.32 4.09 -10.07
CA GLN A 224 -23.29 3.58 -11.05
C GLN A 224 -22.94 2.14 -11.40
N GLU A 225 -23.96 1.28 -11.37
CA GLU A 225 -23.85 -0.09 -11.84
C GLU A 225 -24.42 -0.20 -13.27
N ARG A 226 -23.65 -0.84 -14.16
CA ARG A 226 -24.12 -1.16 -15.51
C ARG A 226 -23.56 -2.51 -15.94
N GLY A 227 -24.46 -3.48 -16.17
CA GLY A 227 -24.08 -4.81 -16.63
C GLY A 227 -23.18 -5.59 -15.65
N GLY A 228 -23.38 -5.41 -14.34
CA GLY A 228 -22.56 -6.04 -13.29
C GLY A 228 -21.22 -5.37 -13.02
N PHE A 229 -20.91 -4.25 -13.70
CA PHE A 229 -19.72 -3.46 -13.46
C PHE A 229 -20.07 -2.17 -12.72
N HIS A 230 -19.25 -1.83 -11.72
CA HIS A 230 -19.33 -0.57 -11.00
C HIS A 230 -18.41 0.46 -11.61
N SER A 231 -18.93 1.66 -11.75
CA SER A 231 -18.21 2.86 -12.18
C SER A 231 -18.42 3.95 -11.14
N HIS A 232 -17.39 4.76 -10.91
CA HIS A 232 -17.34 5.73 -9.83
C HIS A 232 -16.96 7.11 -10.36
N TRP A 233 -17.59 8.15 -9.83
CA TRP A 233 -17.31 9.55 -10.16
C TRP A 233 -17.21 10.40 -8.91
N LEU A 234 -16.23 11.31 -8.90
CA LEU A 234 -16.10 12.37 -7.92
C LEU A 234 -16.88 13.60 -8.39
N HIS A 235 -17.76 14.10 -7.53
CA HIS A 235 -18.54 15.31 -7.78
C HIS A 235 -17.89 16.48 -7.04
N TRP A 236 -16.94 17.13 -7.70
CA TRP A 236 -16.18 18.24 -7.12
C TRP A 236 -16.88 19.58 -7.36
N GLN A 237 -17.16 20.32 -6.28
CA GLN A 237 -17.66 21.69 -6.40
C GLN A 237 -16.48 22.65 -6.60
N ARG A 238 -16.53 23.43 -7.68
CA ARG A 238 -15.56 24.48 -7.97
C ARG A 238 -15.96 25.79 -7.31
N ASP A 239 -15.01 26.70 -7.19
CA ASP A 239 -15.22 28.03 -6.60
C ASP A 239 -16.23 28.89 -7.36
N ASP A 240 -16.43 28.62 -8.66
CA ASP A 240 -17.44 29.26 -9.51
C ASP A 240 -18.86 28.71 -9.30
N GLY A 241 -19.04 27.77 -8.38
CA GLY A 241 -20.30 27.10 -8.08
C GLY A 241 -20.67 25.99 -9.08
N SER A 242 -19.83 25.70 -10.08
CA SER A 242 -20.05 24.59 -11.00
C SER A 242 -19.57 23.25 -10.41
N THR A 243 -20.24 22.17 -10.77
CA THR A 243 -19.83 20.82 -10.38
C THR A 243 -19.03 20.17 -11.51
N LEU A 244 -17.81 19.74 -11.20
CA LEU A 244 -16.99 18.91 -12.07
C LEU A 244 -17.19 17.44 -11.70
N GLU A 245 -17.62 16.65 -12.68
CA GLU A 245 -17.66 15.19 -12.56
C GLU A 245 -16.34 14.60 -13.06
N VAL A 246 -15.58 13.96 -12.17
CA VAL A 246 -14.29 13.34 -12.49
C VAL A 246 -14.47 11.81 -12.49
N PRO A 247 -14.26 11.11 -13.61
CA PRO A 247 -14.33 9.66 -13.64
C PRO A 247 -13.14 9.05 -12.90
N LEU A 248 -13.42 8.12 -11.99
CA LEU A 248 -12.40 7.44 -11.18
C LEU A 248 -12.09 6.07 -11.76
N ARG A 249 -10.81 5.73 -11.86
CA ARG A 249 -10.35 4.44 -12.38
C ARG A 249 -10.45 3.35 -11.30
N ALA A 250 -11.68 3.04 -10.90
CA ALA A 250 -11.96 2.15 -9.78
C ALA A 250 -13.19 1.26 -10.02
N ALA A 251 -13.05 -0.02 -9.69
CA ALA A 251 -14.14 -1.00 -9.69
C ALA A 251 -14.71 -1.28 -8.28
N THR A 252 -14.01 -0.89 -7.23
CA THR A 252 -14.45 -0.99 -5.82
C THR A 252 -14.53 0.38 -5.18
N TRP A 253 -15.28 0.49 -4.09
CA TRP A 253 -15.43 1.73 -3.34
C TRP A 253 -14.11 2.20 -2.72
N GLU A 254 -13.36 1.28 -2.11
CA GLU A 254 -12.06 1.59 -1.48
C GLU A 254 -11.08 2.15 -2.52
N ARG A 255 -11.06 1.57 -3.73
CA ARG A 255 -10.22 2.09 -4.81
C ARG A 255 -10.72 3.44 -5.32
N ALA A 256 -12.03 3.66 -5.35
CA ALA A 256 -12.59 4.95 -5.76
C ALA A 256 -12.19 6.07 -4.77
N VAL A 257 -12.23 5.80 -3.47
CA VAL A 257 -11.74 6.72 -2.45
C VAL A 257 -10.26 7.04 -2.65
N ALA A 258 -9.41 6.02 -2.83
CA ALA A 258 -7.98 6.23 -3.05
C ALA A 258 -7.67 7.05 -4.33
N GLU A 259 -8.38 6.79 -5.43
CA GLU A 259 -8.25 7.57 -6.68
C GLU A 259 -8.72 9.02 -6.49
N ALA A 260 -9.79 9.23 -5.72
CA ALA A 260 -10.29 10.57 -5.43
C ALA A 260 -9.33 11.36 -4.52
N GLU A 261 -8.75 10.71 -3.50
CA GLU A 261 -7.69 11.28 -2.66
C GLU A 261 -6.46 11.67 -3.50
N HIS A 262 -6.04 10.80 -4.41
CA HIS A 262 -4.93 11.08 -5.31
C HIS A 262 -5.23 12.26 -6.25
N TRP A 263 -6.44 12.30 -6.81
CA TRP A 263 -6.89 13.42 -7.63
C TRP A 263 -6.88 14.75 -6.86
N LEU A 264 -7.36 14.77 -5.62
CA LEU A 264 -7.28 15.94 -4.73
C LEU A 264 -5.85 16.35 -4.47
N ALA A 265 -4.96 15.41 -4.15
CA ALA A 265 -3.56 15.73 -3.90
C ALA A 265 -2.92 16.46 -5.11
N MET A 266 -3.30 16.08 -6.33
CA MET A 266 -2.76 16.64 -7.58
C MET A 266 -3.37 18.00 -7.97
N HIS A 267 -4.66 18.20 -7.77
CA HIS A 267 -5.39 19.37 -8.30
C HIS A 267 -5.78 20.39 -7.23
N HIS A 268 -5.99 19.92 -6.00
CA HIS A 268 -6.43 20.70 -4.84
C HIS A 268 -5.62 20.33 -3.59
N PRO A 269 -4.28 20.46 -3.63
CA PRO A 269 -3.44 20.09 -2.48
C PRO A 269 -3.79 20.86 -1.21
N GLU A 270 -4.37 22.06 -1.32
CA GLU A 270 -4.81 22.92 -0.22
C GLU A 270 -5.93 22.33 0.65
N VAL A 271 -6.72 21.39 0.10
CA VAL A 271 -7.79 20.68 0.83
C VAL A 271 -7.53 19.17 0.99
N TYR A 272 -6.37 18.68 0.56
CA TYR A 272 -6.01 17.26 0.71
C TYR A 272 -6.07 16.84 2.18
N GLY A 273 -6.74 15.72 2.46
CA GLY A 273 -6.90 15.21 3.82
C GLY A 273 -7.89 15.98 4.71
N GLN A 274 -8.55 17.01 4.18
CA GLN A 274 -9.64 17.76 4.82
C GLN A 274 -11.03 17.38 4.26
N VAL A 275 -11.06 16.54 3.21
CA VAL A 275 -12.28 16.07 2.55
C VAL A 275 -12.58 14.63 2.98
N ARG A 276 -13.79 14.37 3.48
CA ARG A 276 -14.36 13.03 3.59
C ARG A 276 -15.23 12.74 2.38
N PHE A 277 -15.11 11.54 1.82
CA PHE A 277 -15.95 11.12 0.71
C PHE A 277 -17.21 10.41 1.21
N VAL A 278 -18.35 10.86 0.72
CA VAL A 278 -19.67 10.31 1.09
C VAL A 278 -20.29 9.63 -0.12
N ARG A 279 -20.85 8.44 0.10
CA ARG A 279 -21.56 7.73 -0.97
C ARG A 279 -22.83 8.48 -1.30
N GLN A 280 -22.99 8.84 -2.57
CA GLN A 280 -24.22 9.38 -3.09
C GLN A 280 -24.96 8.26 -3.80
N ASP A 281 -26.01 7.74 -3.17
CA ASP A 281 -26.88 6.76 -3.80
C ASP A 281 -27.59 7.43 -4.99
N ALA A 282 -27.63 6.73 -6.12
CA ALA A 282 -28.42 7.18 -7.27
C ALA A 282 -29.90 7.08 -6.89
N CYS A 283 -30.60 8.22 -6.81
CA CYS A 283 -32.06 8.26 -6.86
C CYS A 283 -32.57 7.78 -8.23
#